data_AF-A0AAU2SM60-F1
#
_entry.id   AF-A0AAU2SM60-F1
#
_cell.length_a   1.000
_cell.length_b   1.000
_cell.length_c   1.000
_cell.angle_alpha   90.00
_cell.angle_beta   90.00
_cell.angle_gamma   90.00
#
_symmetry.space_group_name_H-M   'P 1'
#
loop_
_entity.id
_entity.type
_entity.pdbx_description
1 polymer ?
#
loop_
_entity_poly.entity_id
_entity_poly.type
_entity_poly.pdbx_seq_one_letter_code
_entity_poly.pdbx_strand_id
1 'polypeptide(L)'
;MAEDEPLHEWAARRDRRRAAERQITGTRRAVPLADGARASHVTPNAPRALLEWDGQTWVTVGVAPNADAAREFLGHEPAPAPENGPAAQPAPPGLGPGRGRHRKP
;
A
#
# COMPACT_ATOMS: atom_id res chain seq x y z
N MET A 1 -10.94 39.00 -7.79
CA MET A 1 -11.95 38.28 -6.97
C MET A 1 -12.03 36.91 -7.59
N ALA A 2 -11.64 35.84 -6.89
CA ALA A 2 -11.78 34.51 -7.45
C ALA A 2 -13.27 34.18 -7.47
N GLU A 3 -13.85 33.84 -8.62
CA GLU A 3 -15.18 33.23 -8.65
C GLU A 3 -15.17 32.00 -7.74
N ASP A 4 -16.13 31.93 -6.80
CA ASP A 4 -16.31 30.76 -5.95
C ASP A 4 -16.67 29.55 -6.82
N GLU A 5 -15.85 28.50 -6.76
CA GLU A 5 -16.12 27.24 -7.47
C GLU A 5 -17.49 26.69 -7.01
N PRO A 6 -18.42 26.41 -7.94
CA PRO A 6 -19.68 25.76 -7.59
C PRO A 6 -19.41 24.44 -6.85
N LEU A 7 -20.12 24.23 -5.73
CA LEU A 7 -19.92 23.06 -4.85
C LEU A 7 -19.93 21.71 -5.60
N HIS A 8 -20.77 21.59 -6.63
CA HIS A 8 -20.88 20.38 -7.43
C HIS A 8 -19.62 20.08 -8.25
N GLU A 9 -18.93 21.11 -8.76
CA GLU A 9 -17.68 20.94 -9.51
C GLU A 9 -16.53 20.55 -8.56
N TRP A 10 -16.47 21.20 -7.40
CA TRP A 10 -15.53 20.85 -6.35
C TRP A 10 -15.68 19.38 -5.91
N ALA A 11 -16.93 18.95 -5.67
CA ALA A 11 -17.25 17.59 -5.26
C ALA A 11 -16.84 16.57 -6.34
N ALA A 12 -17.22 16.80 -7.60
CA ALA A 12 -16.86 15.94 -8.72
C ALA A 12 -15.34 15.82 -8.91
N ARG A 13 -14.59 16.92 -8.72
CA ARG A 13 -13.12 16.92 -8.77
C ARG A 13 -12.52 16.08 -7.63
N ARG A 14 -13.07 16.19 -6.42
CA ARG A 14 -12.63 15.39 -5.27
C ARG A 14 -12.88 13.90 -5.47
N ASP A 15 -14.02 13.53 -6.02
CA ASP A 15 -14.36 12.13 -6.26
C ASP A 15 -13.49 11.51 -7.35
N ARG A 16 -13.21 12.25 -8.43
CA ARG A 16 -12.21 11.83 -9.43
C ARG A 16 -10.83 11.60 -8.82
N ARG A 17 -10.38 12.48 -7.92
CA ARG A 17 -9.10 12.34 -7.23
C ARG A 17 -9.06 11.09 -6.36
N ARG A 18 -10.12 10.86 -5.56
CA ARG A 18 -10.24 9.65 -4.73
C ARG A 18 -10.29 8.38 -5.58
N ALA A 19 -10.98 8.40 -6.72
CA ALA A 19 -11.01 7.28 -7.64
C ALA A 19 -9.61 6.96 -8.19
N ALA A 20 -8.84 7.98 -8.59
CA ALA A 20 -7.47 7.82 -9.06
C ALA A 20 -6.54 7.30 -7.94
N GLU A 21 -6.62 7.85 -6.73
CA GLU A 21 -5.86 7.38 -5.56
C GLU A 21 -6.18 5.91 -5.22
N ARG A 22 -7.45 5.49 -5.37
CA ARG A 22 -7.87 4.09 -5.16
C ARG A 22 -7.37 3.16 -6.26
N GLN A 23 -7.26 3.65 -7.50
CA GLN A 23 -6.65 2.88 -8.58
C GLN A 23 -5.16 2.62 -8.32
N ILE A 24 -4.49 3.52 -7.61
CA ILE A 24 -3.08 3.38 -7.19
C ILE A 24 -2.93 2.53 -5.92
N THR A 25 -3.80 2.74 -4.92
CA THR A 25 -3.68 2.11 -3.58
C THR A 25 -4.36 0.74 -3.50
N GLY A 26 -5.24 0.42 -4.47
CA GLY A 26 -6.09 -0.76 -4.48
C GLY A 26 -7.39 -0.59 -3.69
N THR A 27 -8.34 -1.51 -3.90
CA THR A 27 -9.61 -1.60 -3.16
C THR A 27 -9.58 -2.61 -2.01
N ARG A 28 -8.45 -3.27 -1.79
CA ARG A 28 -8.26 -4.33 -0.79
C ARG A 28 -7.12 -3.98 0.14
N ARG A 29 -7.28 -4.29 1.43
CA ARG A 29 -6.22 -4.16 2.44
C ARG A 29 -6.32 -5.26 3.49
N ALA A 30 -5.20 -5.53 4.15
CA ALA A 30 -5.13 -6.46 5.28
C ALA A 30 -4.53 -5.77 6.51
N VAL A 31 -5.20 -5.87 7.66
CA VAL A 31 -4.77 -5.20 8.91
C VAL A 31 -4.59 -6.23 10.03
N PRO A 32 -3.45 -6.23 10.75
CA PRO A 32 -3.25 -7.11 11.90
C PRO A 32 -4.29 -6.88 13.00
N LEU A 33 -4.76 -7.96 13.61
CA LEU A 33 -5.66 -7.93 14.78
C LEU A 33 -4.89 -7.85 16.10
N ALA A 34 -3.56 -7.98 16.07
CA ALA A 34 -2.71 -7.82 17.24
C ALA A 34 -2.55 -6.34 17.61
N ASP A 35 -2.62 -6.04 18.91
CA ASP A 35 -2.48 -4.66 19.41
C ASP A 35 -1.12 -4.06 19.03
N GLY A 36 -1.11 -2.80 18.58
CA GLY A 36 0.09 -2.07 18.19
C GLY A 36 0.75 -2.48 16.86
N ALA A 37 0.32 -3.56 16.21
CA ALA A 37 0.92 -4.02 14.96
C ALA A 37 0.34 -3.30 13.73
N ARG A 38 1.06 -2.30 13.21
CA ARG A 38 0.63 -1.54 12.01
C ARG A 38 1.20 -2.05 10.69
N ALA A 39 2.33 -2.76 10.71
CA ALA A 39 3.04 -3.16 9.50
C ALA A 39 3.21 -4.68 9.39
N SER A 40 3.28 -5.16 8.15
CA SER A 40 3.22 -6.60 7.85
C SER A 40 4.33 -7.44 8.48
N HIS A 41 5.50 -6.85 8.73
CA HIS A 41 6.68 -7.52 9.29
C HIS A 41 6.72 -7.50 10.82
N VAL A 42 5.89 -6.68 11.48
CA VAL A 42 5.93 -6.50 12.94
C VAL A 42 5.36 -7.73 13.64
N THR A 43 4.26 -8.27 13.11
CA THR A 43 3.65 -9.53 13.59
C THR A 43 3.20 -10.37 12.39
N PRO A 44 4.12 -11.11 11.74
CA PRO A 44 3.79 -11.86 10.52
C PRO A 44 2.82 -13.02 10.79
N ASN A 45 2.88 -13.63 11.97
CA ASN A 45 2.05 -14.78 12.33
C ASN A 45 0.71 -14.40 12.97
N ALA A 46 0.45 -13.10 13.18
CA ALA A 46 -0.80 -12.66 13.79
C ALA A 46 -1.96 -12.69 12.77
N PRO A 47 -3.18 -13.05 13.20
CA PRO A 47 -4.37 -12.97 12.37
C PRO A 47 -4.60 -11.57 11.80
N ARG A 48 -5.22 -11.49 10.62
CA ARG A 48 -5.48 -10.23 9.91
C ARG A 48 -6.92 -10.13 9.44
N ALA A 49 -7.53 -8.97 9.66
CA ALA A 49 -8.78 -8.63 9.01
C ALA A 49 -8.51 -8.34 7.52
N LEU A 50 -9.26 -9.03 6.65
CA LEU A 50 -9.31 -8.74 5.23
C LEU A 50 -10.42 -7.73 5.00
N LEU A 51 -10.08 -6.60 4.38
CA LEU A 51 -10.98 -5.48 4.21
C LEU A 51 -11.07 -5.12 2.74
N GLU A 52 -12.29 -4.90 2.26
CA GLU A 52 -12.58 -4.39 0.93
C GLU A 52 -13.27 -3.04 1.03
N TRP A 53 -13.00 -2.15 0.07
CA TRP A 53 -13.62 -0.84 0.01
C TRP A 53 -14.93 -0.92 -0.78
N ASP A 54 -16.07 -0.60 -0.14
CA ASP A 54 -17.41 -0.69 -0.74
C ASP A 54 -17.84 0.57 -1.54
N GLY A 55 -17.00 1.61 -1.55
CA GLY A 55 -17.33 2.93 -2.12
C GLY A 55 -17.33 4.03 -1.07
N GLN A 56 -17.73 3.71 0.16
CA GLN A 56 -17.85 4.64 1.29
C GLN A 56 -17.00 4.27 2.51
N THR A 57 -16.84 2.99 2.82
CA THR A 57 -16.10 2.50 3.97
C THR A 57 -15.30 1.24 3.65
N TRP A 58 -14.38 0.90 4.56
CA TRP A 58 -13.71 -0.39 4.55
C TRP A 58 -14.59 -1.39 5.27
N VAL A 59 -15.05 -2.40 4.54
CA VAL A 59 -15.89 -3.50 5.03
C VAL A 59 -15.04 -4.73 5.26
N THR A 60 -15.23 -5.39 6.40
CA THR A 60 -14.55 -6.66 6.69
C THR A 60 -15.20 -7.78 5.88
N VAL A 61 -14.39 -8.41 5.02
CA VAL A 61 -14.83 -9.53 4.17
C VAL A 61 -14.33 -10.87 4.69
N GLY A 62 -13.39 -10.88 5.63
CA GLY A 62 -12.91 -12.11 6.26
C GLY A 62 -11.74 -11.89 7.21
N VAL A 63 -11.18 -13.00 7.70
CA VAL A 63 -9.99 -13.02 8.54
C VAL A 63 -9.01 -14.06 8.00
N ALA A 64 -7.77 -13.64 7.76
CA ALA A 64 -6.66 -14.53 7.42
C ALA A 64 -5.91 -14.94 8.70
N PRO A 65 -5.39 -16.19 8.78
CA PRO A 65 -4.67 -16.66 9.95
C PRO A 65 -3.32 -15.95 10.16
N ASN A 66 -2.69 -15.45 9.10
CA ASN A 66 -1.39 -14.78 9.16
C ASN A 66 -1.16 -13.84 7.96
N ALA A 67 0.01 -13.22 7.91
CA ALA A 67 0.42 -12.32 6.83
C ALA A 67 0.48 -12.98 5.46
N ASP A 68 0.95 -14.24 5.41
CA ASP A 68 1.19 -14.96 4.16
C ASP A 68 -0.13 -15.34 3.48
N ALA A 69 -1.06 -15.89 4.25
CA ALA A 69 -2.42 -16.20 3.80
C ALA A 69 -3.20 -14.96 3.34
N ALA A 70 -2.83 -13.75 3.80
CA ALA A 70 -3.45 -12.51 3.36
C ALA A 70 -2.90 -11.99 2.01
N ARG A 71 -1.77 -12.52 1.50
CA ARG A 71 -1.12 -12.02 0.28
C ARG A 71 -1.95 -12.27 -0.98
N GLU A 72 -2.57 -13.45 -1.07
CA GLU A 72 -3.44 -13.81 -2.19
C GLU A 72 -4.62 -12.84 -2.30
N PHE A 73 -5.26 -12.50 -1.18
CA PHE A 73 -6.35 -11.52 -1.15
C PHE A 73 -5.92 -10.14 -1.69
N LEU A 74 -4.69 -9.71 -1.38
CA LEU A 74 -4.12 -8.45 -1.83
C LEU A 74 -3.69 -8.46 -3.31
N GLY A 75 -3.84 -9.59 -4.02
CA GLY A 75 -3.34 -9.73 -5.39
C GLY A 75 -1.81 -9.75 -5.46
N HIS A 76 -1.14 -10.01 -4.34
CA HIS A 76 0.31 -10.25 -4.31
C HIS A 76 0.57 -11.72 -4.57
N GLU A 77 0.28 -12.19 -5.79
CA GLU A 77 0.81 -13.47 -6.23
C GLU A 77 2.34 -13.36 -6.29
N PRO A 78 3.08 -14.35 -5.76
CA PRO A 78 4.51 -14.42 -6.02
C PRO A 78 4.68 -14.52 -7.54
N ALA A 79 5.43 -13.57 -8.11
CA ALA A 79 5.92 -13.76 -9.46
C ALA A 79 6.59 -15.15 -9.53
N PRO A 80 6.33 -15.96 -10.57
CA PRO A 80 6.95 -17.27 -10.69
C PRO A 80 8.46 -17.09 -10.49
N ALA A 81 9.05 -17.96 -9.65
CA ALA A 81 10.47 -17.91 -9.38
C ALA A 81 11.20 -17.86 -10.72
N PRO A 82 12.12 -16.90 -10.95
CA PRO A 82 12.83 -16.86 -12.21
C PRO A 82 13.51 -18.21 -12.39
N GLU A 83 13.15 -18.88 -13.48
CA GLU A 83 13.70 -20.16 -13.92
C GLU A 83 15.21 -20.11 -14.23
N ASN A 84 15.82 -18.93 -14.06
CA ASN A 84 17.25 -18.70 -14.09
C ASN A 84 17.67 -18.12 -12.74
N GLY A 85 18.70 -18.71 -12.11
CA GLY A 85 19.26 -18.33 -10.80
C GLY A 85 19.54 -16.84 -10.64
N PRO A 86 19.89 -16.38 -9.42
CA PRO A 86 19.70 -14.99 -8.97
C PRO A 86 20.17 -13.99 -10.01
N ALA A 87 19.21 -13.43 -10.77
CA ALA A 87 19.47 -12.30 -11.63
C ALA A 87 20.01 -11.20 -10.73
N ALA A 88 21.26 -10.79 -10.97
CA ALA A 88 21.92 -9.72 -10.25
C ALA A 88 20.98 -8.52 -10.21
N GLN A 89 20.42 -8.23 -9.04
CA GLN A 89 19.66 -7.01 -8.83
C GLN A 89 20.59 -5.86 -9.22
N PRO A 90 20.20 -4.94 -10.11
CA PRO A 90 21.04 -3.79 -10.40
C PRO A 90 21.34 -3.11 -9.07
N ALA A 91 22.62 -2.98 -8.76
CA ALA A 91 23.05 -2.36 -7.51
C ALA A 91 22.32 -1.02 -7.37
N PRO A 92 21.77 -0.70 -6.18
CA PRO A 92 21.21 0.64 -5.96
C PRO A 92 22.26 1.66 -6.39
N PRO A 93 21.88 2.76 -7.08
CA PRO A 93 22.86 3.73 -7.56
C PRO A 93 23.75 4.09 -6.38
N GLY A 94 25.02 3.70 -6.48
CA GLY A 94 25.96 3.81 -5.37
C GLY A 94 25.95 5.24 -4.86
N LEU A 95 26.04 5.43 -3.54
CA LEU A 95 26.23 6.76 -2.98
C LEU A 95 27.39 7.41 -3.72
N GLY A 96 27.07 8.38 -4.59
CA GLY A 96 28.08 9.08 -5.36
C GLY A 96 29.13 9.64 -4.41
N PRO A 97 30.42 9.69 -4.79
CA PRO A 97 31.48 10.19 -3.93
C PRO A 97 31.14 11.62 -3.50
N GLY A 98 30.72 11.75 -2.24
CA GLY A 98 30.24 13.00 -1.68
C GLY A 98 29.81 12.76 -0.23
N ARG A 99 30.45 13.45 0.70
CA ARG A 99 29.94 13.55 2.08
C ARG A 99 28.56 14.21 1.97
N GLY A 100 27.51 13.42 2.21
CA GLY A 100 26.13 13.88 2.13
C GLY A 100 25.98 15.22 2.86
N ARG A 101 25.29 16.17 2.20
CA ARG A 101 25.15 17.58 2.57
C ARG A 101 24.50 17.83 3.95
N HIS A 102 24.24 16.77 4.70
CA HIS A 102 23.56 16.74 5.99
C HIS A 102 24.51 16.48 7.17
N ARG A 103 25.80 16.18 6.95
CA ARG A 103 26.77 16.17 8.04
C ARG A 103 27.30 17.58 8.24
N LYS A 104 26.69 18.32 9.17
CA LYS A 104 27.26 19.56 9.70
C LYS A 104 28.43 19.21 10.65
N PRO A 105 29.53 19.99 10.66
CA PRO A 105 30.71 19.71 11.48
C PRO A 105 30.41 19.69 12.98
#